data_AF-A0A1B6BEC4-F1
#
_entry.id   AF-A0A1B6BEC4-F1
#
_cell.length_a   1.000
_cell.length_b   1.000
_cell.length_c   1.000
_cell.angle_alpha   90.00
_cell.angle_beta   90.00
_cell.angle_gamma   90.00
#
_symmetry.space_group_name_H-M   'P 1'
#
loop_
_entity.id
_entity.type
_entity.pdbx_description
1 polymer ?
#
loop_
_entity_poly.entity_id
_entity_poly.type
_entity_poly.pdbx_seq_one_letter_code
_entity_poly.pdbx_strand_id
1 'polypeptide(L)'
;MKRIQLFRQSSGSLVENNIHKYILYSVFSDLLILGPILTIFFLAKGLNFTQIFTIGAVNSLFVVLFEVPTGAVADKYSRKLSIIMGCIMWIISLSIYIYAQNFATFVIAEIIFSIGMTFKSGAETAILFDSLKLEGREKEFQTIVGKARSYLLYASAVGSLLAGFVYSYNIYLPFIISIGFIIISLGVAISFKEPKLHEFKAHSDIKYVQIIKNSAGLILNNRKLPV
;
A
#
# COMPACT_ATOMS: atom_id res chain seq x y z
N MET A 1 -4.01 4.58 40.62
CA MET A 1 -3.44 5.73 39.87
C MET A 1 -2.06 5.44 39.27
N LYS A 2 -1.05 4.91 39.99
CA LYS A 2 0.29 4.56 39.43
C LYS A 2 0.29 3.61 38.21
N ARG A 3 -0.59 2.60 38.17
CA ARG A 3 -0.73 1.67 37.02
C ARG A 3 -1.20 2.34 35.73
N ILE A 4 -2.03 3.38 35.83
CA ILE A 4 -2.56 4.12 34.67
C ILE A 4 -1.46 5.05 34.11
N GLN A 5 -0.65 5.66 34.97
CA GLN A 5 0.49 6.49 34.56
C GLN A 5 1.62 5.68 33.89
N LEU A 6 1.91 4.47 34.38
CA LEU A 6 2.88 3.55 33.75
C LEU A 6 2.41 3.05 32.37
N PHE A 7 1.10 2.80 32.20
CA PHE A 7 0.53 2.44 30.91
C PHE A 7 0.65 3.61 29.91
N ARG A 8 0.41 4.84 30.39
CA ARG A 8 0.50 6.08 29.58
C ARG A 8 1.94 6.49 29.24
N GLN A 9 2.92 6.20 30.10
CA GLN A 9 4.35 6.41 29.82
C GLN A 9 4.94 5.36 28.87
N SER A 10 4.48 4.10 28.94
CA SER A 10 4.92 3.06 28.00
C SER A 10 4.22 3.11 26.64
N SER A 11 3.03 3.70 26.55
CA SER A 11 2.36 3.98 25.27
C SER A 11 3.04 5.12 24.50
N GLY A 12 3.51 6.16 25.21
CA GLY A 12 4.25 7.31 24.66
C GLY A 12 5.38 6.94 23.72
N SER A 13 6.22 5.97 24.12
CA SER A 13 7.36 5.53 23.31
C SER A 13 6.95 4.63 22.14
N LEU A 14 5.76 4.03 22.17
CA LEU A 14 5.29 3.12 21.13
C LEU A 14 4.65 3.88 19.97
N VAL A 15 3.85 4.91 20.25
CA VAL A 15 3.23 5.75 19.23
C VAL A 15 4.27 6.60 18.52
N GLU A 16 5.19 7.21 19.26
CA GLU A 16 6.26 8.02 18.67
C GLU A 16 7.16 7.17 17.74
N ASN A 17 7.39 5.91 18.12
CA ASN A 17 8.08 4.96 17.25
C ASN A 17 7.28 4.60 15.99
N ASN A 18 5.95 4.46 16.08
CA ASN A 18 5.11 4.17 14.91
C ASN A 18 5.01 5.36 13.96
N ILE A 19 5.04 6.62 14.44
CA ILE A 19 5.04 7.82 13.58
C ILE A 19 6.30 7.86 12.71
N HIS A 20 7.48 7.71 13.31
CA HIS A 20 8.73 7.68 12.55
C HIS A 20 8.79 6.52 11.56
N LYS A 21 8.32 5.33 11.99
CA LYS A 21 8.21 4.15 11.12
C LYS A 21 7.23 4.38 9.97
N TYR A 22 6.11 5.05 10.20
CA TYR A 22 5.15 5.40 9.15
C TYR A 22 5.79 6.30 8.09
N ILE A 23 6.46 7.37 8.51
CA ILE A 23 7.13 8.28 7.57
C ILE A 23 8.18 7.53 6.75
N LEU A 24 9.04 6.75 7.41
CA LEU A 24 10.08 5.97 6.73
C LEU A 24 9.47 4.93 5.79
N TYR A 25 8.44 4.22 6.25
CA TYR A 25 7.70 3.25 5.45
C TYR A 25 7.10 3.90 4.21
N SER A 26 6.31 4.97 4.35
CA SER A 26 5.63 5.64 3.22
C SER A 26 6.61 6.18 2.17
N VAL A 27 7.79 6.64 2.59
CA VAL A 27 8.81 7.08 1.62
C VAL A 27 9.34 5.89 0.82
N PHE A 28 9.85 4.85 1.49
CA PHE A 28 10.48 3.74 0.78
C PHE A 28 9.47 2.80 0.09
N SER A 29 8.27 2.67 0.65
CA SER A 29 7.28 1.70 0.17
C SER A 29 6.64 2.14 -1.14
N ASP A 30 6.58 3.45 -1.41
CA ASP A 30 5.98 4.01 -2.61
C ASP A 30 7.00 4.65 -3.55
N LEU A 31 8.28 4.67 -3.18
CA LEU A 31 9.39 5.10 -4.03
C LEU A 31 9.73 4.02 -5.06
N LEU A 32 8.82 3.78 -6.00
CA LEU A 32 9.09 2.97 -7.18
C LEU A 32 9.61 3.88 -8.28
N ILE A 33 10.90 3.78 -8.61
CA ILE A 33 11.54 4.57 -9.68
C ILE A 33 11.22 4.03 -11.09
N LEU A 34 10.05 3.40 -11.22
CA LEU A 34 9.62 2.68 -12.41
C LEU A 34 8.72 3.54 -13.31
N GLY A 35 7.94 4.46 -12.75
CA GLY A 35 6.97 5.29 -13.48
C GLY A 35 7.46 5.83 -14.83
N PRO A 36 8.59 6.56 -14.89
CA PRO A 36 9.09 7.12 -16.14
C PRO A 36 9.69 6.09 -17.12
N ILE A 37 10.05 4.89 -16.66
CA ILE A 37 10.75 3.88 -17.47
C ILE A 37 9.90 2.64 -17.77
N LEU A 38 8.75 2.46 -17.12
CA LEU A 38 7.98 1.21 -17.17
C LEU A 38 7.46 0.91 -18.57
N THR A 39 6.91 1.92 -19.26
CA THR A 39 6.47 1.77 -20.66
C THR A 39 7.64 1.42 -21.57
N ILE A 40 8.79 2.08 -21.39
CA ILE A 40 10.01 1.82 -22.19
C ILE A 40 10.52 0.40 -21.92
N PHE A 41 10.48 -0.05 -20.66
CA PHE A 41 10.81 -1.42 -20.28
C PHE A 41 9.91 -2.43 -20.98
N PHE A 42 8.59 -2.25 -21.00
CA PHE A 42 7.69 -3.17 -21.72
C PHE A 42 7.95 -3.21 -23.22
N LEU A 43 8.16 -2.06 -23.85
CA LEU A 43 8.52 -1.98 -25.27
C LEU A 43 9.85 -2.71 -25.53
N ALA A 44 10.86 -2.51 -24.69
CA ALA A 44 12.15 -3.21 -24.76
C ALA A 44 12.01 -4.73 -24.57
N LYS A 45 10.99 -5.19 -23.85
CA LYS A 45 10.64 -6.59 -23.66
C LYS A 45 9.73 -7.14 -24.76
N GLY A 46 9.46 -6.37 -25.81
CA GLY A 46 8.74 -6.79 -27.01
C GLY A 46 7.22 -6.65 -26.94
N LEU A 47 6.68 -5.98 -25.91
CA LEU A 47 5.24 -5.71 -25.84
C LEU A 47 4.87 -4.55 -26.76
N ASN A 48 3.65 -4.59 -27.29
CA ASN A 48 3.06 -3.44 -27.99
C ASN A 48 2.19 -2.58 -27.05
N PHE A 49 1.78 -1.40 -27.52
CA PHE A 49 0.95 -0.49 -26.73
C PHE A 49 -0.37 -1.10 -26.27
N THR A 50 -1.04 -1.90 -27.12
CA THR A 50 -2.30 -2.58 -26.74
C THR A 50 -2.10 -3.47 -25.52
N GLN A 51 -1.02 -4.24 -25.49
CA GLN A 51 -0.65 -5.08 -24.35
C GLN A 51 -0.34 -4.25 -23.10
N ILE A 52 0.42 -3.16 -23.24
CA ILE A 52 0.74 -2.26 -22.14
C ILE A 52 -0.53 -1.65 -21.53
N PHE A 53 -1.45 -1.13 -22.35
CA PHE A 53 -2.72 -0.60 -21.86
C PHE A 53 -3.62 -1.69 -21.27
N THR A 54 -3.55 -2.91 -21.79
CA THR A 54 -4.27 -4.06 -21.20
C THR A 54 -3.74 -4.38 -19.80
N ILE A 55 -2.42 -4.35 -19.58
CA ILE A 55 -1.82 -4.50 -18.24
C ILE A 55 -2.37 -3.43 -17.29
N GLY A 56 -2.42 -2.16 -17.73
CA GLY A 56 -3.01 -1.08 -16.93
C GLY A 56 -4.52 -1.26 -16.63
N ALA A 57 -5.27 -1.84 -17.57
CA ALA A 57 -6.68 -2.18 -17.34
C ALA A 57 -6.83 -3.33 -16.33
N VAL A 58 -5.97 -4.36 -16.42
CA VAL A 58 -5.91 -5.45 -15.43
C VAL A 58 -5.59 -4.90 -14.04
N ASN A 59 -4.64 -3.97 -13.94
CA ASN A 59 -4.31 -3.30 -12.68
C ASN A 59 -5.55 -2.69 -12.04
N SER A 60 -6.21 -1.79 -12.79
CA SER A 60 -7.39 -1.06 -12.31
C SER A 60 -8.51 -2.01 -11.88
N LEU A 61 -8.75 -3.06 -12.67
CA LEU A 61 -9.75 -4.08 -12.35
C LEU A 61 -9.42 -4.81 -11.04
N PHE A 62 -8.19 -5.30 -10.89
CA PHE A 62 -7.81 -6.07 -9.71
C PHE A 62 -7.72 -5.22 -8.45
N VAL A 63 -7.32 -3.95 -8.56
CA VAL A 63 -7.39 -3.00 -7.44
C VAL A 63 -8.83 -2.91 -6.92
N VAL A 64 -9.81 -2.62 -7.80
CA VAL A 64 -11.22 -2.52 -7.39
C VAL A 64 -11.75 -3.83 -6.81
N LEU A 65 -11.40 -4.97 -7.42
CA LEU A 65 -11.86 -6.28 -6.94
C LEU A 65 -11.31 -6.65 -5.56
N PHE A 66 -10.07 -6.25 -5.25
CA PHE A 66 -9.38 -6.65 -4.03
C PHE A 66 -9.35 -5.60 -2.93
N GLU A 67 -9.76 -4.36 -3.18
CA GLU A 67 -9.81 -3.29 -2.17
C GLU A 67 -10.66 -3.69 -0.95
N VAL A 68 -11.88 -4.20 -1.19
CA VAL A 68 -12.77 -4.63 -0.08
C VAL A 68 -12.28 -5.90 0.61
N PRO A 69 -11.93 -7.00 -0.11
CA PRO A 69 -11.37 -8.19 0.52
C PRO A 69 -10.12 -7.92 1.37
N THR A 70 -9.16 -7.15 0.84
CA THR A 70 -7.90 -6.87 1.55
C THR A 70 -8.10 -5.88 2.70
N GLY A 71 -9.01 -4.90 2.56
CA GLY A 71 -9.43 -4.05 3.67
C GLY A 71 -10.03 -4.84 4.83
N ALA A 72 -10.91 -5.81 4.54
CA ALA A 72 -11.46 -6.71 5.56
C ALA A 72 -10.37 -7.54 6.25
N VAL A 73 -9.30 -7.92 5.55
CA VAL A 73 -8.15 -8.62 6.15
C VAL A 73 -7.41 -7.69 7.11
N ALA A 74 -7.16 -6.44 6.72
CA ALA A 74 -6.50 -5.45 7.56
C ALA A 74 -7.29 -5.16 8.85
N ASP A 75 -8.60 -5.01 8.73
CA ASP A 75 -9.47 -4.67 9.88
C ASP A 75 -9.74 -5.87 10.79
N LYS A 76 -9.86 -7.09 10.24
CA LYS A 76 -10.20 -8.29 11.01
C LYS A 76 -8.99 -8.96 11.67
N TYR A 77 -7.86 -9.04 10.97
CA TYR A 77 -6.71 -9.81 11.44
C TYR A 77 -5.61 -8.93 12.02
N SER A 78 -5.11 -7.97 11.24
CA SER A 78 -4.09 -7.00 11.67
C SER A 78 -3.73 -6.09 10.51
N ARG A 79 -3.64 -4.77 10.78
CA ARG A 79 -3.18 -3.79 9.81
C ARG A 79 -1.72 -4.02 9.45
N LYS A 80 -0.88 -4.31 10.45
CA LYS A 80 0.53 -4.68 10.26
C LYS A 80 0.67 -5.90 9.35
N LEU A 81 -0.11 -6.95 9.56
CA LEU A 81 -0.05 -8.15 8.72
C LEU A 81 -0.43 -7.83 7.27
N SER A 82 -1.46 -7.02 7.07
CA SER A 82 -1.87 -6.52 5.74
C SER A 82 -0.71 -5.81 5.03
N ILE A 83 -0.06 -4.86 5.71
CA ILE A 83 1.09 -4.13 5.18
C ILE A 83 2.24 -5.08 4.79
N ILE A 84 2.56 -6.06 5.64
CA ILE A 84 3.62 -7.05 5.40
C ILE A 84 3.30 -7.90 4.16
N MET A 85 2.07 -8.40 4.04
CA MET A 85 1.63 -9.18 2.87
C MET A 85 1.75 -8.34 1.60
N GLY A 86 1.32 -7.07 1.63
CA GLY A 86 1.46 -6.16 0.51
C GLY A 86 2.91 -5.98 0.04
N CYS A 87 3.84 -5.76 0.98
CA CYS A 87 5.27 -5.67 0.67
C CYS A 87 5.83 -6.96 0.04
N ILE A 88 5.47 -8.13 0.58
CA ILE A 88 5.92 -9.43 0.03
C ILE A 88 5.39 -9.61 -1.40
N MET A 89 4.12 -9.28 -1.64
CA MET A 89 3.52 -9.37 -2.97
C MET A 89 4.21 -8.44 -3.96
N TRP A 90 4.56 -7.21 -3.57
CA TRP A 90 5.32 -6.30 -4.43
C TRP A 90 6.73 -6.83 -4.74
N ILE A 91 7.45 -7.39 -3.77
CA ILE A 91 8.77 -8.01 -4.02
C ILE A 91 8.64 -9.16 -5.03
N ILE A 92 7.64 -10.04 -4.85
CA ILE A 92 7.38 -11.16 -5.77
C ILE A 92 7.03 -10.63 -7.16
N SER A 93 6.11 -9.68 -7.25
CA SER A 93 5.69 -9.09 -8.53
C SER A 93 6.86 -8.46 -9.29
N LEU A 94 7.64 -7.60 -8.63
CA LEU A 94 8.79 -6.94 -9.23
C LEU A 94 9.87 -7.96 -9.67
N SER A 95 10.01 -9.05 -8.92
CA SER A 95 10.90 -10.16 -9.32
C SER A 95 10.38 -10.85 -10.58
N ILE A 96 9.08 -11.13 -10.68
CA ILE A 96 8.46 -11.70 -11.88
C ILE A 96 8.63 -10.76 -13.07
N TYR A 97 8.48 -9.44 -12.88
CA TYR A 97 8.71 -8.42 -13.92
C TYR A 97 10.10 -8.53 -14.55
N ILE A 98 11.15 -8.76 -13.75
CA ILE A 98 12.54 -8.91 -14.22
C ILE A 98 12.67 -10.12 -15.16
N TYR A 99 12.07 -11.26 -14.78
CA TYR A 99 12.20 -12.52 -15.53
C TYR A 99 11.13 -12.73 -16.60
N ALA A 100 10.10 -11.89 -16.66
CA ALA A 100 9.02 -12.01 -17.62
C ALA A 100 9.55 -11.94 -19.06
N GLN A 101 9.11 -12.86 -19.92
CA GLN A 101 9.51 -12.93 -21.34
C GLN A 101 8.32 -12.86 -22.30
N ASN A 102 7.10 -12.88 -21.78
CA ASN A 102 5.88 -12.87 -22.57
C ASN A 102 4.79 -12.08 -21.85
N PHE A 103 3.77 -11.69 -22.62
CA PHE A 103 2.65 -10.88 -22.14
C PHE A 103 1.92 -11.50 -20.94
N ALA A 104 1.67 -12.81 -20.95
CA ALA A 104 0.95 -13.48 -19.87
C ALA A 104 1.70 -13.40 -18.53
N THR A 105 3.03 -13.54 -18.54
CA THR A 105 3.85 -13.39 -17.33
C THR A 105 3.80 -11.96 -16.78
N PHE A 106 3.74 -10.94 -17.65
CA PHE A 106 3.52 -9.55 -17.21
C PHE A 106 2.15 -9.33 -16.59
N VAL A 107 1.10 -9.91 -17.16
CA VAL A 107 -0.26 -9.87 -16.57
C VAL A 107 -0.28 -10.52 -15.18
N ILE A 108 0.40 -11.67 -15.01
CA ILE A 108 0.52 -12.32 -13.69
C ILE A 108 1.26 -11.41 -12.70
N ALA A 109 2.39 -10.82 -13.11
CA ALA A 109 3.13 -9.88 -12.29
C ALA A 109 2.25 -8.71 -11.84
N GLU A 110 1.45 -8.16 -12.76
CA GLU A 110 0.58 -7.02 -12.48
C GLU A 110 -0.59 -7.37 -11.56
N ILE A 111 -1.18 -8.55 -11.70
CA ILE A 111 -2.22 -9.03 -10.77
C ILE A 111 -1.66 -9.09 -9.35
N ILE A 112 -0.46 -9.68 -9.18
CA ILE A 112 0.20 -9.76 -7.87
C ILE A 112 0.54 -8.37 -7.34
N PHE A 113 1.00 -7.46 -8.21
CA PHE A 113 1.28 -6.06 -7.85
C PHE A 113 0.03 -5.37 -7.31
N SER A 114 -1.09 -5.52 -8.02
CA SER A 114 -2.37 -4.87 -7.73
C SER A 114 -2.95 -5.34 -6.41
N ILE A 115 -2.93 -6.64 -6.15
CA ILE A 115 -3.39 -7.20 -4.86
C ILE A 115 -2.46 -6.75 -3.73
N GLY A 116 -1.14 -6.72 -3.97
CA GLY A 116 -0.19 -6.17 -2.99
C GLY A 116 -0.46 -4.71 -2.67
N MET A 117 -0.86 -3.92 -3.67
CA MET A 117 -1.21 -2.51 -3.51
C MET A 117 -2.45 -2.36 -2.61
N THR A 118 -3.48 -3.16 -2.82
CA THR A 118 -4.71 -3.08 -2.02
C THR A 118 -4.48 -3.51 -0.56
N PHE A 119 -3.59 -4.47 -0.30
CA PHE A 119 -3.20 -4.82 1.07
C PHE A 119 -2.49 -3.70 1.84
N LYS A 120 -1.68 -2.88 1.15
CA LYS A 120 -1.03 -1.70 1.74
C LYS A 120 -2.04 -0.56 1.92
N SER A 121 -2.89 -0.36 0.91
CA SER A 121 -3.85 0.74 0.84
C SER A 121 -4.75 0.78 2.07
N GLY A 122 -4.87 1.96 2.68
CA GLY A 122 -5.68 2.19 3.88
C GLY A 122 -5.09 1.62 5.18
N ALA A 123 -4.47 0.44 5.15
CA ALA A 123 -3.87 -0.20 6.32
C ALA A 123 -2.73 0.64 6.93
N GLU A 124 -1.88 1.23 6.09
CA GLU A 124 -0.78 2.12 6.52
C GLU A 124 -1.28 3.40 7.19
N THR A 125 -2.31 4.04 6.67
CA THR A 125 -2.85 5.27 7.25
C THR A 125 -3.64 4.95 8.51
N ALA A 126 -4.31 3.81 8.54
CA ALA A 126 -5.09 3.41 9.69
C ALA A 126 -4.22 2.99 10.87
N ILE A 127 -3.05 2.35 10.64
CA ILE A 127 -2.11 2.06 11.75
C ILE A 127 -1.58 3.34 12.39
N LEU A 128 -1.33 4.39 11.59
CA LEU A 128 -0.92 5.71 12.08
C LEU A 128 -2.06 6.37 12.86
N PHE A 129 -3.26 6.42 12.27
CA PHE A 129 -4.44 7.04 12.88
C PHE A 129 -4.75 6.38 14.23
N ASP A 130 -4.77 5.06 14.27
CA ASP A 130 -5.04 4.29 15.48
C ASP A 130 -3.94 4.49 16.53
N SER A 131 -2.68 4.63 16.12
CA SER A 131 -1.58 4.97 17.02
C SER A 131 -1.77 6.35 17.65
N LEU A 132 -2.11 7.36 16.85
CA LEU A 132 -2.35 8.73 17.34
C LEU A 132 -3.58 8.80 18.25
N LYS A 133 -4.63 8.04 17.91
CA LYS A 133 -5.88 7.96 18.67
C LYS A 133 -5.67 7.39 20.08
N LEU A 134 -4.76 6.43 20.26
CA LEU A 134 -4.40 5.92 21.59
C LEU A 134 -3.82 7.00 22.52
N GLU A 135 -3.33 8.11 21.98
CA GLU A 135 -2.75 9.23 22.73
C GLU A 135 -3.60 10.52 22.70
N GLY A 136 -4.75 10.52 22.02
CA GLY A 136 -5.55 11.72 21.81
C GLY A 136 -4.87 12.77 20.92
N ARG A 137 -4.00 12.31 20.01
CA ARG A 137 -3.19 13.12 19.08
C ARG A 137 -3.76 13.10 17.65
N GLU A 138 -5.05 12.84 17.46
CA GLU A 138 -5.66 12.68 16.14
C GLU A 138 -5.52 13.94 15.28
N LYS A 139 -5.42 15.12 15.91
CA LYS A 139 -5.20 16.41 15.24
C LYS A 139 -3.88 16.46 14.45
N GLU A 140 -2.89 15.64 14.82
CA GLU A 140 -1.58 15.58 14.15
C GLU A 140 -1.60 14.70 12.89
N PHE A 141 -2.64 13.89 12.69
CA PHE A 141 -2.71 12.90 11.61
C PHE A 141 -2.46 13.51 10.23
N GLN A 142 -3.21 14.55 9.88
CA GLN A 142 -3.09 15.21 8.56
C GLN A 142 -1.71 15.82 8.36
N THR A 143 -1.12 16.40 9.42
CA THR A 143 0.23 16.97 9.37
C THR A 143 1.28 15.90 9.12
N ILE A 144 1.18 14.74 9.77
CA ILE A 144 2.13 13.64 9.61
C ILE A 144 2.01 13.00 8.22
N VAL A 145 0.78 12.72 7.76
CA VAL A 145 0.53 12.20 6.40
C VAL A 145 1.03 13.18 5.35
N GLY A 146 0.76 14.48 5.51
CA GLY A 146 1.25 15.53 4.60
C GLY A 146 2.79 15.61 4.54
N LYS A 147 3.46 15.47 5.69
CA LYS A 147 4.94 15.38 5.75
C LYS A 147 5.47 14.15 5.04
N ALA A 148 4.91 12.97 5.31
CA ALA A 148 5.31 11.73 4.65
C ALA A 148 5.14 11.81 3.14
N ARG A 149 4.00 12.35 2.67
CA ARG A 149 3.72 12.59 1.25
C ARG A 149 4.72 13.58 0.63
N SER A 150 5.07 14.64 1.33
CA SER A 150 6.06 15.61 0.86
C SER A 150 7.42 14.95 0.65
N TYR A 151 7.88 14.17 1.64
CA TYR A 151 9.15 13.42 1.50
C TYR A 151 9.12 12.40 0.38
N LEU A 152 8.00 11.68 0.20
CA LEU A 152 7.81 10.78 -0.93
C LEU A 152 7.93 11.54 -2.25
N LEU A 153 7.26 12.68 -2.42
CA LEU A 153 7.33 13.48 -3.65
C LEU A 153 8.76 13.96 -3.95
N TYR A 154 9.50 14.43 -2.95
CA TYR A 154 10.90 14.80 -3.11
C TYR A 154 11.76 13.60 -3.53
N ALA A 155 11.59 12.45 -2.85
CA ALA A 155 12.32 11.24 -3.18
C ALA A 155 11.97 10.73 -4.59
N SER A 156 10.70 10.75 -4.98
CA SER A 156 10.23 10.36 -6.31
C SER A 156 10.74 11.29 -7.40
N ALA A 157 10.85 12.60 -7.14
CA ALA A 157 11.43 13.54 -8.09
C ALA A 157 12.90 13.23 -8.36
N VAL A 158 13.70 13.07 -7.29
CA VAL A 158 15.13 12.68 -7.40
C VAL A 158 15.27 11.30 -8.05
N GLY A 159 14.47 10.33 -7.60
CA GLY A 159 14.48 8.97 -8.13
C GLY A 159 14.10 8.90 -9.61
N SER A 160 13.14 9.70 -10.06
CA SER A 160 12.73 9.77 -11.47
C SER A 160 13.81 10.35 -12.37
N LEU A 161 14.55 11.36 -11.90
CA LEU A 161 15.70 11.91 -12.63
C LEU A 161 16.81 10.87 -12.79
N LEU A 162 17.06 10.07 -11.74
CA LEU A 162 18.07 9.02 -11.76
C LEU A 162 17.61 7.76 -12.51
N ALA A 163 16.30 7.52 -12.61
CA ALA A 163 15.74 6.30 -13.20
C ALA A 163 16.19 6.07 -14.65
N GLY A 164 16.19 7.12 -15.48
CA GLY A 164 16.63 7.04 -16.88
C GLY A 164 18.12 6.71 -17.00
N PHE A 165 18.96 7.33 -16.15
CA PHE A 165 20.39 7.03 -16.10
C PHE A 165 20.63 5.57 -15.69
N VAL A 166 20.01 5.11 -14.61
CA VAL A 166 20.12 3.72 -14.14
C VAL A 166 19.64 2.72 -15.20
N TYR A 167 18.51 3.01 -15.84
CA TYR A 167 17.95 2.19 -16.92
C TYR A 167 18.93 2.05 -18.10
N SER A 168 19.67 3.12 -18.46
CA SER A 168 20.62 3.10 -19.57
C SER A 168 21.80 2.15 -19.37
N TYR A 169 22.22 1.90 -18.11
CA TYR A 169 23.24 0.89 -17.81
C TYR A 169 22.69 -0.52 -17.93
N ASN A 170 21.50 -0.75 -17.37
CA ASN A 170 20.82 -2.03 -17.43
C ASN A 170 19.33 -1.85 -17.11
N ILE A 171 18.48 -2.32 -18.04
CA ILE A 171 17.03 -2.17 -17.98
C ILE A 171 16.38 -2.76 -16.72
N TYR A 172 17.05 -3.71 -16.05
CA TYR A 172 16.56 -4.40 -14.85
C TYR A 172 16.96 -3.70 -13.54
N LEU A 173 17.97 -2.81 -13.55
CA LEU A 173 18.44 -2.14 -12.34
C LEU A 173 17.37 -1.29 -11.64
N PRO A 174 16.49 -0.53 -12.34
CA PRO A 174 15.41 0.19 -11.67
C PRO A 174 14.47 -0.71 -10.85
N PHE A 175 14.22 -1.93 -11.34
CA PHE A 175 13.42 -2.93 -10.63
C PHE A 175 14.16 -3.47 -9.40
N ILE A 176 15.45 -3.78 -9.52
CA ILE A 176 16.28 -4.26 -8.40
C ILE A 176 16.37 -3.22 -7.29
N ILE A 177 16.59 -1.94 -7.65
CA ILE A 177 16.62 -0.83 -6.69
C ILE A 177 15.26 -0.68 -6.00
N SER A 178 14.17 -0.73 -6.77
CA SER A 178 12.81 -0.66 -6.22
C SER A 178 12.52 -1.82 -5.26
N ILE A 179 12.94 -3.05 -5.60
CA ILE A 179 12.88 -4.21 -4.69
C ILE A 179 13.66 -3.92 -3.40
N GLY A 180 14.85 -3.34 -3.50
CA GLY A 180 15.64 -2.91 -2.33
C GLY A 180 14.88 -1.95 -1.41
N PHE A 181 14.20 -0.96 -1.99
CA PHE A 181 13.35 -0.05 -1.21
C PHE A 181 12.18 -0.77 -0.55
N ILE A 182 11.50 -1.69 -1.25
CA ILE A 182 10.41 -2.48 -0.65
C ILE A 182 10.92 -3.42 0.44
N ILE A 183 12.14 -3.97 0.33
CA ILE A 183 12.77 -4.78 1.39
C ILE A 183 13.02 -3.92 2.65
N ILE A 184 13.50 -2.69 2.47
CA ILE A 184 13.65 -1.74 3.60
C ILE A 184 12.28 -1.49 4.24
N SER A 185 11.26 -1.20 3.43
CA SER A 185 9.89 -1.00 3.92
C SER A 185 9.31 -2.22 4.60
N LEU A 186 9.62 -3.44 4.13
CA LEU A 186 9.22 -4.67 4.78
C LEU A 186 9.87 -4.80 6.17
N GLY A 187 11.16 -4.48 6.30
CA GLY A 187 11.86 -4.43 7.58
C GLY A 187 11.21 -3.44 8.56
N VAL A 188 10.87 -2.25 8.07
CA VAL A 188 10.14 -1.24 8.85
C VAL A 188 8.74 -1.74 9.23
N ALA A 189 8.03 -2.38 8.30
CA ALA A 189 6.69 -2.91 8.51
C ALA A 189 6.65 -4.00 9.59
N ILE A 190 7.63 -4.90 9.59
CA ILE A 190 7.81 -5.93 10.63
C ILE A 190 8.03 -5.28 12.00
N SER A 191 8.64 -4.09 12.05
CA SER A 191 8.86 -3.36 13.30
C SER A 191 7.64 -2.59 13.79
N PHE A 192 6.57 -2.42 13.00
CA PHE A 192 5.34 -1.77 13.47
C PHE A 192 4.76 -2.49 14.68
N LYS A 193 4.17 -1.70 15.58
CA LYS A 193 3.37 -2.24 16.68
C LYS A 193 1.90 -2.04 16.37
N GLU A 194 1.14 -3.14 16.34
CA GLU A 194 -0.30 -3.11 16.13
C GLU A 194 -0.97 -2.33 17.28
N PRO A 195 -1.69 -1.22 17.00
CA PRO A 195 -2.47 -0.51 18.00
C PRO A 195 -3.64 -1.37 18.45
N LYS A 196 -3.73 -1.68 19.74
CA LYS A 196 -4.87 -2.43 20.30
C LYS A 196 -5.99 -1.47 20.71
N LEU A 197 -6.62 -0.81 19.74
CA LEU A 197 -7.93 -0.22 19.98
C LEU A 197 -8.94 -1.38 20.01
N HIS A 198 -9.77 -1.43 21.04
CA HIS A 198 -10.61 -2.58 21.40
C HIS A 198 -11.25 -3.31 20.21
N GLU A 199 -11.33 -4.65 20.36
CA GLU A 199 -12.16 -5.55 19.56
C GLU A 199 -13.43 -4.84 19.13
N PHE A 200 -13.58 -4.63 17.83
CA PHE A 200 -14.92 -4.54 17.27
C PHE A 200 -15.60 -5.84 17.68
N LYS A 201 -16.41 -5.79 18.74
CA LYS A 201 -17.38 -6.85 19.02
C LYS A 201 -18.13 -6.99 17.73
N ALA A 202 -17.88 -8.10 17.03
CA ALA A 202 -18.61 -8.51 15.86
C ALA A 202 -20.07 -8.69 16.28
N HIS A 203 -20.81 -7.60 16.33
CA HIS A 203 -22.25 -7.67 16.19
C HIS A 203 -22.50 -7.88 14.71
N SER A 204 -22.96 -9.10 14.44
CA SER A 204 -23.53 -9.64 13.22
C SER A 204 -22.56 -10.11 12.14
N ASP A 205 -22.84 -11.33 11.69
CA ASP A 205 -22.50 -11.98 10.43
C ASP A 205 -22.87 -11.14 9.21
N ILE A 206 -22.45 -9.88 9.14
CA ILE A 206 -22.67 -9.07 7.95
C ILE A 206 -21.64 -9.53 6.94
N LYS A 207 -22.07 -10.45 6.07
CA LYS A 207 -21.35 -10.77 4.84
C LYS A 207 -21.10 -9.45 4.12
N TYR A 208 -19.85 -8.99 4.05
CA TYR A 208 -19.45 -7.79 3.31
C TYR A 208 -20.01 -7.79 1.87
N VAL A 209 -20.11 -8.97 1.28
CA VAL A 209 -20.76 -9.21 -0.02
C VAL A 209 -22.23 -8.76 -0.03
N GLN A 210 -22.96 -8.92 1.07
CA GLN A 210 -24.34 -8.47 1.25
C GLN A 210 -24.42 -6.94 1.34
N ILE A 211 -23.49 -6.27 2.05
CA ILE A 211 -23.43 -4.80 2.06
C ILE A 211 -23.16 -4.28 0.65
N ILE A 212 -22.18 -4.84 -0.06
CA ILE A 212 -21.85 -4.41 -1.43
C ILE A 212 -23.05 -4.64 -2.36
N LYS A 213 -23.72 -5.80 -2.29
CA LYS A 213 -24.93 -6.07 -3.08
C LYS A 213 -26.07 -5.12 -2.74
N ASN A 214 -26.29 -4.82 -1.46
CA ASN A 214 -27.35 -3.92 -1.02
C ASN A 214 -27.06 -2.47 -1.43
N SER A 215 -25.82 -2.00 -1.27
CA SER A 215 -25.39 -0.67 -1.71
C SER A 215 -25.45 -0.52 -3.23
N ALA A 216 -25.01 -1.54 -3.99
CA ALA A 216 -25.15 -1.56 -5.45
C ALA A 216 -26.62 -1.54 -5.87
N GLY A 217 -27.47 -2.33 -5.22
CA GLY A 217 -28.92 -2.32 -5.44
C GLY A 217 -29.57 -0.98 -5.11
N LEU A 218 -29.13 -0.30 -4.04
CA LEU A 218 -29.60 1.03 -3.67
C LEU A 218 -29.20 2.09 -4.68
N ILE A 219 -27.97 2.07 -5.20
CA ILE A 219 -27.49 3.01 -6.22
C ILE A 219 -28.23 2.78 -7.55
N LEU A 220 -28.46 1.52 -7.91
CA LEU A 220 -29.18 1.17 -9.14
C LEU A 220 -30.69 1.50 -9.05
N ASN A 221 -31.29 1.43 -7.87
CA ASN A 221 -32.72 1.68 -7.68
C ASN A 221 -33.07 3.13 -7.28
N ASN A 222 -32.18 3.88 -6.64
CA ASN A 222 -32.44 5.27 -6.26
C ASN A 222 -31.71 6.26 -7.17
N ARG A 223 -32.43 6.72 -8.20
CA ARG A 223 -31.94 7.65 -9.23
C ARG A 223 -31.75 9.11 -8.75
N LYS A 224 -32.03 9.43 -7.48
CA LYS A 224 -31.89 10.79 -6.94
C LYS A 224 -31.46 10.74 -5.48
N LEU A 225 -30.20 11.12 -5.22
CA LEU A 225 -29.83 11.66 -3.92
C LEU A 225 -30.44 13.08 -3.85
N PRO A 226 -31.25 13.42 -2.83
CA PRO A 226 -31.60 14.81 -2.58
C PRO A 226 -30.30 15.52 -2.20
N VAL A 227 -29.89 16.47 -3.06
CA VAL A 227 -28.81 17.41 -2.79
C VAL A 227 -29.27 18.40 -1.73
#